data_AF-A0A6B2T6R4-F1
#
_entry.id   AF-A0A6B2T6R4-F1
#
_cell.length_a   1.000
_cell.length_b   1.000
_cell.length_c   1.000
_cell.angle_alpha   90.00
_cell.angle_beta   90.00
_cell.angle_gamma   90.00
#
_symmetry.space_group_name_H-M   'P 1'
#
loop_
_entity.id
_entity.type
_entity.pdbx_description
1 polymer ?
#
loop_
_entity_poly.entity_id
_entity_poly.type
_entity_poly.pdbx_seq_one_letter_code
_entity_poly.pdbx_strand_id
1 'polypeptide(L)'
;REALVSGGNATYVRLGKDVGRDTVRRTAVAAGMLRHSMARLEPTFSIGTSTPSAIRVATAYGTFTNDGVRRDPYSVTKVVKDGEPLSGLAPP
;
A
#
# COMPACT_ATOMS: atom_id res chain seq x y z
N ARG A 1 -13.92 -14.91 -7.66
CA ARG A 1 -13.17 -14.18 -8.73
C ARG A 1 -14.08 -13.27 -9.53
N GLU A 2 -15.24 -13.73 -9.99
CA GLU A 2 -16.21 -12.91 -10.74
C GLU A 2 -16.60 -11.61 -10.04
N ALA A 3 -16.93 -11.68 -8.74
CA ALA A 3 -17.24 -10.48 -7.95
C ALA A 3 -16.11 -9.43 -7.87
N LEU A 4 -14.84 -9.82 -8.11
CA LEU A 4 -13.75 -8.85 -8.21
C LEU A 4 -13.75 -8.12 -9.56
N VAL A 5 -14.18 -8.81 -10.63
CA VAL A 5 -14.15 -8.31 -12.01
C VAL A 5 -15.42 -7.54 -12.35
N SER A 6 -16.59 -8.03 -11.92
CA SER A 6 -17.90 -7.47 -12.28
C SER A 6 -18.70 -6.94 -11.09
N GLY A 7 -18.21 -7.13 -9.86
CA GLY A 7 -18.91 -6.64 -8.68
C GLY A 7 -18.86 -5.13 -8.58
N GLY A 8 -20.01 -4.50 -8.38
CA GLY A 8 -20.11 -3.07 -8.12
C GLY A 8 -19.81 -2.69 -6.66
N ASN A 9 -19.91 -1.38 -6.37
CA ASN A 9 -19.61 -0.81 -5.05
C ASN A 9 -20.33 -1.49 -3.87
N ALA A 10 -21.60 -1.87 -4.04
CA ALA A 10 -22.38 -2.53 -2.99
C ALA A 10 -21.73 -3.85 -2.51
N THR A 11 -21.13 -4.60 -3.43
CA THR A 11 -20.41 -5.85 -3.12
C THR A 11 -19.20 -5.58 -2.25
N TYR A 12 -18.39 -4.56 -2.58
CA TYR A 12 -17.20 -4.19 -1.81
C TYR A 12 -17.53 -3.57 -0.45
N VAL A 13 -18.62 -2.79 -0.34
CA VAL A 13 -19.11 -2.26 0.94
C VAL A 13 -19.52 -3.38 1.88
N ARG A 14 -20.22 -4.41 1.38
CA ARG A 14 -20.61 -5.59 2.15
C ARG A 14 -19.40 -6.41 2.54
N LEU A 15 -18.52 -6.75 1.59
CA LEU A 15 -17.31 -7.51 1.86
C LEU A 15 -16.42 -6.83 2.91
N GLY A 16 -16.28 -5.50 2.83
CA GLY A 16 -15.56 -4.71 3.83
C GLY A 16 -16.16 -4.76 5.23
N LYS A 17 -17.49 -4.91 5.34
CA LYS A 17 -18.16 -5.13 6.62
C LYS A 17 -17.84 -6.54 7.14
N ASP A 18 -17.96 -7.54 6.29
CA ASP A 18 -17.81 -8.95 6.66
C ASP A 18 -16.36 -9.29 7.06
N VAL A 19 -15.37 -8.74 6.36
CA VAL A 19 -13.93 -8.89 6.68
C VAL A 19 -13.48 -7.98 7.84
N GLY A 20 -14.18 -6.86 8.02
CA GLY A 20 -13.78 -5.79 8.94
C GLY A 20 -12.87 -4.74 8.28
N ARG A 21 -13.33 -3.49 8.26
CA ARG A 21 -12.63 -2.35 7.63
C ARG A 21 -11.26 -2.07 8.24
N ASP A 22 -11.09 -2.33 9.53
CA ASP A 22 -9.78 -2.22 10.17
C ASP A 22 -8.78 -3.24 9.62
N THR A 23 -9.20 -4.49 9.40
CA THR A 23 -8.38 -5.52 8.76
C THR A 23 -7.99 -5.09 7.35
N VAL A 24 -8.93 -4.57 6.56
CA VAL A 24 -8.63 -4.05 5.21
C VAL A 24 -7.57 -2.94 5.28
N ARG A 25 -7.71 -1.99 6.21
CA ARG A 25 -6.71 -0.92 6.41
C ARG A 25 -5.35 -1.47 6.82
N ARG A 26 -5.31 -2.43 7.76
CA ARG A 26 -4.07 -3.06 8.22
C ARG A 26 -3.35 -3.76 7.07
N THR A 27 -4.08 -4.49 6.23
CA THR A 27 -3.53 -5.14 5.04
C THR A 27 -2.98 -4.13 4.03
N ALA A 28 -3.72 -3.06 3.74
CA ALA A 28 -3.25 -2.01 2.83
C ALA A 28 -1.97 -1.33 3.33
N VAL A 29 -1.90 -1.03 4.63
CA VAL A 29 -0.69 -0.47 5.26
C VAL A 29 0.45 -1.47 5.26
N ALA A 30 0.19 -2.74 5.56
CA ALA A 30 1.20 -3.80 5.51
C ALA A 30 1.80 -3.96 4.11
N ALA A 31 0.97 -3.82 3.06
CA ALA A 31 1.40 -3.89 1.68
C ALA A 31 2.26 -2.67 1.25
N GLY A 32 2.19 -1.52 1.92
CA GLY A 32 3.05 -0.37 1.65
C GLY A 32 2.35 0.98 1.55
N MET A 33 1.05 1.05 1.80
CA MET A 33 0.34 2.31 1.98
C MET A 33 0.73 2.99 3.30
N LEU A 34 0.59 4.32 3.38
CA LEU A 34 0.83 5.07 4.62
C LEU A 34 -0.45 5.18 5.43
N ARG A 35 -0.34 5.01 6.76
CA ARG A 35 -1.52 5.09 7.66
C ARG A 35 -2.24 6.43 7.56
N HIS A 36 -1.52 7.54 7.44
CA HIS A 36 -2.11 8.88 7.36
C HIS A 36 -2.80 9.17 6.02
N SER A 37 -2.53 8.39 4.97
CA SER A 37 -3.22 8.53 3.68
C SER A 37 -4.48 7.68 3.59
N MET A 38 -4.83 6.95 4.65
CA MET A 38 -6.03 6.10 4.71
C MET A 38 -7.24 6.93 5.17
N ALA A 39 -8.37 6.71 4.51
CA ALA A 39 -9.63 7.33 4.91
C ALA A 39 -10.14 6.82 6.27
N ARG A 40 -11.15 7.52 6.82
CA ARG A 40 -11.91 7.05 7.98
C ARG A 40 -12.58 5.70 7.67
N LEU A 41 -12.73 4.86 8.70
CA LEU A 41 -13.32 3.51 8.58
C LEU A 41 -14.86 3.54 8.50
N GLU A 42 -15.39 4.32 7.55
CA GLU A 42 -16.82 4.46 7.28
C GLU A 42 -17.29 3.39 6.26
N PRO A 43 -18.61 3.25 6.00
CA PRO A 43 -19.14 2.22 5.09
C PRO A 43 -18.46 2.18 3.71
N THR A 44 -18.10 3.34 3.17
CA THR A 44 -17.46 3.53 1.86
C THR A 44 -15.94 3.31 1.84
N PHE A 45 -15.30 3.05 2.98
CA PHE A 45 -13.85 2.85 3.04
C PHE A 45 -13.34 1.83 1.99
N SER A 46 -14.05 0.71 1.86
CA SER A 46 -13.67 -0.42 1.00
C SER A 46 -13.86 -0.18 -0.50
N ILE A 47 -14.45 0.97 -0.90
CA ILE A 47 -14.54 1.37 -2.31
C ILE A 47 -13.45 2.38 -2.70
N GLY A 48 -12.44 2.61 -1.85
CA GLY A 48 -11.23 3.33 -2.22
C GLY A 48 -11.26 4.84 -1.96
N THR A 49 -11.94 5.32 -0.92
CA THR A 49 -12.00 6.76 -0.57
C THR A 49 -10.71 7.32 0.05
N SER A 50 -9.61 6.55 0.04
CA SER A 50 -8.30 6.96 0.58
C SER A 50 -7.50 7.76 -0.45
N THR A 51 -6.51 8.55 -0.01
CA THR A 51 -5.73 9.45 -0.88
C THR A 51 -4.21 9.15 -0.85
N PRO A 52 -3.77 7.91 -1.17
CA PRO A 52 -2.35 7.60 -1.24
C PRO A 52 -1.67 8.28 -2.44
N SER A 53 -0.40 8.62 -2.30
CA SER A 53 0.44 9.01 -3.44
C SER A 53 0.66 7.84 -4.41
N ALA A 54 0.89 8.11 -5.70
CA ALA A 54 1.12 7.09 -6.72
C ALA A 54 2.25 6.11 -6.37
N ILE A 55 3.36 6.59 -5.78
CA ILE A 55 4.47 5.73 -5.38
C ILE A 55 4.06 4.71 -4.31
N ARG A 56 3.13 5.07 -3.41
CA ARG A 56 2.61 4.16 -2.38
C ARG A 56 1.67 3.12 -2.96
N VAL A 57 0.88 3.48 -3.97
CA VAL A 57 0.09 2.51 -4.74
C VAL A 57 1.04 1.52 -5.43
N ALA A 58 2.09 2.00 -6.09
CA ALA A 58 3.09 1.13 -6.73
C ALA A 58 3.77 0.19 -5.72
N THR A 59 4.19 0.69 -4.55
CA THR A 59 4.75 -0.15 -3.47
C THR A 59 3.76 -1.22 -3.02
N ALA A 60 2.49 -0.88 -2.82
CA ALA A 60 1.45 -1.82 -2.40
C ALA A 60 1.24 -2.96 -3.40
N TYR A 61 1.18 -2.63 -4.69
CA TYR A 61 1.10 -3.64 -5.76
C TYR A 61 2.37 -4.48 -5.86
N GLY A 62 3.54 -3.87 -5.65
CA GLY A 62 4.84 -4.55 -5.63
C GLY A 62 4.91 -5.70 -4.64
N THR A 63 4.23 -5.59 -3.49
CA THR A 63 4.14 -6.67 -2.50
C THR A 63 3.51 -7.94 -3.08
N PHE A 64 2.46 -7.83 -3.90
CA PHE A 64 1.83 -9.00 -4.51
C PHE A 64 2.70 -9.63 -5.61
N THR A 65 3.45 -8.81 -6.36
CA THR A 65 4.39 -9.31 -7.38
C THR A 65 5.64 -9.96 -6.79
N ASN A 66 5.90 -9.72 -5.50
CA ASN A 66 7.07 -10.21 -4.77
C ASN A 66 6.66 -11.23 -3.71
N ASP A 67 5.72 -12.12 -4.05
CA ASP A 67 5.25 -13.24 -3.22
C ASP A 67 4.83 -12.85 -1.79
N GLY A 68 4.28 -11.64 -1.63
CA GLY A 68 3.80 -11.11 -0.36
C GLY A 68 4.85 -10.36 0.46
N VAL A 69 6.08 -10.21 -0.03
CA VAL A 69 7.14 -9.47 0.67
C VAL A 69 7.16 -8.00 0.24
N ARG A 70 6.94 -7.08 1.17
CA ARG A 70 7.04 -5.63 0.93
C ARG A 70 8.51 -5.21 0.83
N ARG A 71 8.81 -4.33 -0.13
CA ARG A 71 10.04 -3.52 -0.15
C ARG A 71 9.69 -2.04 -0.05
N ASP A 72 10.43 -1.30 0.76
CA ASP A 72 10.21 0.14 0.88
C ASP A 72 10.80 0.87 -0.34
N PRO A 73 10.12 1.88 -0.88
CA PRO A 73 10.63 2.64 -2.01
C PRO A 73 11.82 3.49 -1.58
N TYR A 74 12.91 3.45 -2.36
CA TYR A 74 14.10 4.27 -2.17
C TYR A 74 14.58 4.82 -3.51
N SER A 75 15.20 6.01 -3.49
CA SER A 75 15.70 6.69 -4.69
C SER A 75 17.20 6.95 -4.66
N VAL A 76 17.82 6.81 -3.49
CA VAL A 76 19.25 7.04 -3.29
C VAL A 76 19.96 5.69 -3.21
N THR A 77 20.97 5.51 -4.05
CA THR A 77 21.80 4.29 -4.09
C THR A 77 23.24 4.54 -3.68
N LYS A 78 23.69 5.80 -3.71
CA LYS A 78 25.05 6.21 -3.35
C LYS A 78 25.06 7.70 -3.01
N VAL A 79 25.82 8.08 -1.99
CA VAL A 79 26.22 9.47 -1.74
C VAL A 79 27.74 9.52 -1.71
N VAL A 80 28.32 10.57 -2.31
CA VAL A 80 29.76 10.82 -2.34
C VAL A 80 30.02 12.16 -1.67
N LYS A 81 30.98 12.19 -0.75
CA LYS A 81 31.42 13.41 -0.08
C LYS A 81 32.94 13.49 -0.17
N ASP A 82 33.46 14.62 -0.66
CA ASP A 82 34.91 14.87 -0.80
C ASP A 82 35.64 13.78 -1.61
N GLY A 83 34.97 13.20 -2.60
CA GLY A 83 35.50 12.10 -3.42
C GLY A 83 35.26 10.70 -2.86
N GLU A 84 34.86 10.58 -1.60
CA GLU A 84 34.69 9.31 -0.90
C GLU A 84 33.21 8.89 -0.80
N PRO A 85 32.85 7.63 -1.12
CA PRO A 85 31.50 7.11 -0.89
C PRO A 85 31.16 7.07 0.60
N LEU A 86 30.01 7.63 0.98
CA LEU A 86 29.49 7.47 2.33
C LEU A 86 28.97 6.04 2.54
N SER A 87 29.35 5.44 3.66
CA SER A 87 28.87 4.11 4.08
C SER A 87 27.45 4.18 4.67
N GLY A 88 26.77 3.02 4.75
CA GLY A 88 25.44 2.92 5.37
C GLY A 88 24.25 3.25 4.46
N LEU A 89 24.47 3.38 3.15
CA LEU A 89 23.43 3.70 2.16
C LEU A 89 23.03 2.50 1.28
N ALA A 90 23.10 1.29 1.83
CA ALA A 90 22.61 0.10 1.13
C ALA A 90 21.08 0.16 0.94
N PRO A 91 20.54 -0.42 -0.15
CA PRO A 91 19.11 -0.62 -0.28
C PRO A 91 18.51 -1.29 0.96
N PRO A 92 17.31 -0.86 1.40
CA PRO A 92 16.60 -1.44 2.54
C PRO A 92 16.09 -2.87 2.27
#